data_AF-A0A821N721-F1
#
_entry.id   AF-A0A821N721-F1
#
_cell.length_a   1.000
_cell.length_b   1.000
_cell.length_c   1.000
_cell.angle_alpha   90.00
_cell.angle_beta   90.00
_cell.angle_gamma   90.00
#
_symmetry.space_group_name_H-M   'P 1'
#
loop_
_entity.id
_entity.type
_entity.pdbx_description
1 polymer ?
#
loop_
_entity_poly.entity_id
_entity_poly.type
_entity_poly.pdbx_seq_one_letter_code
_entity_poly.pdbx_strand_id
1 'polypeptide(L)'
;MARVNDILEKSKQDGNSTLEKAAEGLIWKIEKFLEEQAVEKEKKKRKAQETGIEKEEESKYDVMISYSWADMDLAHRIFKHLTEKLGYKVWLDQEQMHGSTIQAMANVVEDAEIILMCMSETYKRSANCQFEAEYAFNRKKHIVPIKMKKDYVADGWLGFILGT
;
A
#
# COMPACT_ATOMS: atom_id res chain seq x y z
N MET A 1 13.16 15.56 -4.92
CA MET A 1 13.59 16.96 -4.70
C MET A 1 12.47 17.98 -4.85
N ALA A 2 11.93 18.29 -6.05
CA ALA A 2 10.95 19.39 -6.23
C ALA A 2 9.62 19.22 -5.44
N ARG A 3 9.05 18.02 -5.40
CA ARG A 3 7.80 17.71 -4.68
C ARG A 3 7.89 17.85 -3.15
N VAL A 4 9.07 17.63 -2.57
CA VAL A 4 9.30 17.68 -1.12
C VAL A 4 9.31 19.13 -0.65
N ASN A 5 10.00 20.01 -1.41
CA ASN A 5 9.99 21.43 -1.11
C ASN A 5 8.58 22.03 -1.19
N ASP A 6 7.74 21.63 -2.14
CA ASP A 6 6.37 22.15 -2.27
C ASP A 6 5.47 21.78 -1.08
N ILE A 7 5.64 20.58 -0.50
CA ILE A 7 4.88 20.13 0.67
C ILE A 7 5.40 20.81 1.95
N LEU A 8 6.72 21.00 2.05
CA LEU A 8 7.36 21.73 3.14
C LEU A 8 7.01 23.23 3.13
N GLU A 9 6.95 23.86 1.96
CA GLU A 9 6.55 25.27 1.86
C GLU A 9 5.08 25.47 2.27
N LYS A 10 4.21 24.51 1.93
CA LYS A 10 2.80 24.54 2.35
C LYS A 10 2.61 24.27 3.84
N SER A 11 3.43 23.42 4.46
CA SER A 11 3.32 23.14 5.90
C SER A 11 3.85 24.29 6.77
N LYS A 12 4.88 25.02 6.30
CA LYS A 12 5.44 26.18 7.02
C LYS A 12 4.43 27.30 7.23
N GLN A 13 3.36 27.35 6.43
CA GLN A 13 2.27 28.31 6.58
C GLN A 13 1.33 27.94 7.75
N ASP A 14 1.26 26.67 8.13
CA ASP A 14 0.47 26.14 9.24
C ASP A 14 1.43 25.81 10.41
N GLY A 15 1.74 26.78 11.26
CA GLY A 15 2.85 26.77 12.25
C GLY A 15 2.91 25.64 13.31
N ASN A 16 2.90 24.37 12.91
CA ASN A 16 2.94 23.19 13.75
C ASN A 16 4.22 22.38 13.53
N SER A 17 5.30 22.82 14.20
CA SER A 17 6.67 22.26 14.10
C SER A 17 6.83 20.76 14.41
N THR A 18 5.80 20.10 14.95
CA THR A 18 5.82 18.64 15.22
C THR A 18 5.31 17.85 14.02
N LEU A 19 4.30 18.37 13.33
CA LEU A 19 3.72 17.73 12.14
C LEU A 19 4.71 17.73 10.97
N GLU A 20 5.49 18.82 10.85
CA GLU A 20 6.54 18.96 9.83
C GLU A 20 7.63 17.92 9.99
N LYS A 21 8.15 17.75 11.22
CA LYS A 21 9.18 16.74 11.52
C LYS A 21 8.67 15.32 11.31
N ALA A 22 7.39 15.05 11.62
CA ALA A 22 6.77 13.76 11.36
C ALA A 22 6.63 13.49 9.85
N ALA A 23 6.24 14.50 9.07
CA ALA A 23 6.17 14.42 7.63
C ALA A 23 7.56 14.21 7.00
N GLU A 24 8.58 14.93 7.45
CA GLU A 24 9.97 14.77 7.04
C GLU A 24 10.47 13.34 7.28
N GLY A 25 10.20 12.77 8.46
CA GLY A 25 10.59 11.40 8.79
C GLY A 25 9.88 10.35 7.94
N LEU A 26 8.59 10.56 7.63
CA LEU A 26 7.80 9.71 6.73
C LEU A 26 8.35 9.74 5.30
N ILE A 27 8.59 10.94 4.77
CA ILE A 27 9.13 11.14 3.43
C ILE A 27 10.50 10.47 3.29
N TRP A 28 11.40 10.71 4.24
CA TRP A 28 12.73 10.08 4.23
C TRP A 28 12.66 8.55 4.19
N LYS A 29 11.74 7.97 4.96
CA LYS A 29 11.57 6.51 5.02
C LYS A 29 11.05 5.94 3.69
N ILE A 30 10.17 6.67 3.02
CA ILE A 30 9.66 6.31 1.69
C ILE A 30 10.76 6.43 0.64
N GLU A 31 11.49 7.55 0.61
CA GLU A 31 12.58 7.77 -0.35
C GLU A 31 13.66 6.71 -0.20
N LYS A 32 14.09 6.43 1.03
CA LYS A 32 15.09 5.38 1.32
C LYS A 32 14.61 4.00 0.85
N PHE A 33 13.35 3.66 1.08
CA PHE A 33 12.80 2.40 0.60
C PHE A 33 12.80 2.33 -0.93
N LEU A 34 12.39 3.39 -1.62
CA LEU A 34 12.38 3.44 -3.09
C LEU A 34 13.80 3.34 -3.67
N GLU A 35 14.78 3.99 -3.06
CA GLU A 35 16.19 3.86 -3.43
C GLU A 35 16.71 2.43 -3.24
N GLU A 36 16.42 1.81 -2.11
CA GLU A 36 16.78 0.41 -1.83
C GLU A 36 16.14 -0.56 -2.84
N GLN A 37 14.87 -0.34 -3.21
CA GLN A 37 14.19 -1.13 -4.24
C GLN A 37 14.78 -0.90 -5.63
N ALA A 38 15.15 0.34 -6.00
CA ALA A 38 15.77 0.64 -7.27
C ALA A 38 17.14 -0.05 -7.42
N VAL A 39 17.96 -0.01 -6.36
CA VAL A 39 19.27 -0.69 -6.32
C VAL A 39 19.10 -2.22 -6.40
N GLU A 40 18.10 -2.78 -5.72
CA GLU A 40 17.84 -4.22 -5.77
C GLU A 40 17.28 -4.67 -7.14
N LYS A 41 16.40 -3.85 -7.76
CA LYS A 41 15.91 -4.06 -9.14
C LYS A 41 17.07 -3.99 -10.15
N GLU A 42 18.01 -3.05 -10.01
CA GLU A 42 19.21 -3.01 -10.87
C GLU A 42 20.12 -4.24 -10.69
N LYS A 43 20.34 -4.69 -9.45
CA LYS A 43 21.14 -5.90 -9.18
C LYS A 43 20.48 -7.16 -9.74
N LYS A 44 19.15 -7.27 -9.65
CA LYS A 44 18.37 -8.36 -10.25
C LYS A 44 18.45 -8.32 -11.78
N LYS A 45 18.28 -7.15 -12.41
CA LYS A 45 18.48 -6.97 -13.86
C LYS A 45 19.86 -7.39 -14.35
N ARG A 46 20.93 -7.04 -13.61
CA ARG A 46 22.30 -7.45 -13.97
C ARG A 46 22.49 -8.98 -13.87
N LYS A 47 21.92 -9.62 -12.84
CA LYS A 47 21.96 -11.09 -12.67
C LYS A 47 21.10 -11.81 -13.72
N ALA A 48 19.91 -11.31 -14.00
CA ALA A 48 19.01 -11.79 -15.05
C ALA A 48 19.66 -11.77 -16.44
N GLN A 49 20.42 -10.71 -16.73
CA GLN A 49 21.14 -10.53 -17.98
C GLN A 49 22.31 -11.52 -18.14
N GLU A 50 22.85 -12.05 -17.04
CA GLU A 50 23.89 -13.09 -17.02
C GLU A 50 23.31 -14.52 -17.10
N THR A 51 22.10 -14.77 -16.61
CA THR A 51 21.48 -16.12 -16.56
C THR A 51 20.50 -16.43 -17.68
N GLY A 52 20.24 -15.49 -18.60
CA GLY A 52 19.44 -15.73 -19.81
C GLY A 52 17.97 -16.06 -19.56
N ILE A 53 17.48 -15.79 -18.35
CA ILE A 53 16.08 -15.89 -17.98
C ILE A 53 15.79 -14.62 -17.17
N GLU A 54 14.83 -13.82 -17.63
CA GLU A 54 13.81 -13.16 -16.81
C GLU A 54 12.93 -12.29 -17.71
N LYS A 55 11.64 -12.63 -17.78
CA LYS A 55 10.62 -11.60 -17.91
C LYS A 55 10.38 -11.11 -16.48
N GLU A 56 10.82 -9.90 -16.15
CA GLU A 56 10.17 -9.17 -15.06
C GLU A 56 8.72 -8.98 -15.51
N GLU A 57 7.78 -9.72 -14.93
CA GLU A 57 6.36 -9.39 -15.07
C GLU A 57 6.18 -8.05 -14.37
N GLU A 58 6.12 -6.98 -15.16
CA GLU A 58 5.78 -5.65 -14.67
C GLU A 58 4.45 -5.75 -13.92
N SER A 59 4.46 -5.40 -12.64
CA SER A 59 3.26 -5.41 -11.80
C SER A 59 2.18 -4.54 -12.45
N LYS A 60 1.01 -5.13 -12.65
CA LYS A 60 -0.12 -4.45 -13.28
C LYS A 60 -0.56 -3.23 -12.46
N TYR A 61 -0.43 -3.30 -11.14
CA TYR A 61 -0.80 -2.23 -10.21
C TYR A 61 0.38 -1.84 -9.31
N ASP A 62 0.51 -0.55 -9.04
CA ASP A 62 1.47 -0.04 -8.06
C ASP A 62 0.93 -0.27 -6.64
N VAL A 63 -0.39 -0.09 -6.46
CA VAL A 63 -1.06 -0.21 -5.16
C VAL A 63 -2.37 -0.99 -5.30
N MET A 64 -2.59 -1.97 -4.44
CA MET A 64 -3.91 -2.54 -4.15
C MET A 64 -4.42 -1.93 -2.84
N ILE A 65 -5.65 -1.40 -2.83
CA ILE A 65 -6.32 -0.96 -1.61
C ILE A 65 -7.20 -2.10 -1.10
N SER A 66 -6.78 -2.75 -0.02
CA SER A 66 -7.59 -3.70 0.73
C SER A 66 -8.34 -2.95 1.82
N TYR A 67 -9.67 -2.94 1.77
CA TYR A 67 -10.52 -2.19 2.69
C TYR A 67 -11.81 -2.94 3.01
N SER A 68 -12.44 -2.59 4.13
CA SER A 68 -13.79 -3.05 4.42
C SER A 68 -14.80 -2.19 3.70
N TRP A 69 -15.83 -2.80 3.11
CA TRP A 69 -16.94 -2.08 2.49
C TRP A 69 -17.61 -1.04 3.40
N ALA A 70 -17.57 -1.23 4.72
CA ALA A 70 -18.09 -0.23 5.66
C ALA A 70 -17.28 1.08 5.67
N ASP A 71 -16.04 1.06 5.16
CA ASP A 71 -15.11 2.18 5.08
C ASP A 71 -14.95 2.69 3.63
N MET A 72 -15.91 2.37 2.76
CA MET A 72 -15.90 2.65 1.31
C MET A 72 -15.65 4.12 0.99
N ASP A 73 -16.28 5.06 1.71
CA ASP A 73 -16.14 6.49 1.43
C ASP A 73 -14.68 6.97 1.56
N LEU A 74 -14.00 6.53 2.62
CA LEU A 74 -12.61 6.92 2.85
C LEU A 74 -11.66 6.19 1.89
N ALA A 75 -11.92 4.92 1.60
CA ALA A 75 -11.16 4.16 0.61
C ALA A 75 -11.23 4.79 -0.79
N HIS A 76 -12.42 5.25 -1.23
CA HIS A 76 -12.57 5.96 -2.51
C HIS A 76 -11.84 7.31 -2.54
N ARG A 77 -11.80 8.03 -1.41
CA ARG A 77 -11.03 9.27 -1.32
C ARG A 77 -9.52 9.02 -1.44
N ILE A 78 -9.01 7.97 -0.79
CA ILE A 78 -7.62 7.54 -0.92
C ILE A 78 -7.33 7.15 -2.38
N PHE A 79 -8.20 6.33 -2.98
CA PHE A 79 -8.09 5.90 -4.36
C PHE A 79 -7.99 7.09 -5.32
N LYS A 80 -8.94 8.03 -5.28
CA LYS A 80 -8.92 9.24 -6.13
C LYS A 80 -7.66 10.07 -5.94
N HIS A 81 -7.17 10.18 -4.71
CA HIS A 81 -5.95 10.91 -4.44
C HIS A 81 -4.72 10.22 -5.07
N LEU A 82 -4.58 8.92 -4.87
CA LEU A 82 -3.46 8.15 -5.43
C LEU A 82 -3.48 8.14 -6.96
N THR A 83 -4.66 8.02 -7.58
CA THR A 83 -4.80 7.98 -9.04
C THR A 83 -4.74 9.37 -9.66
N GLU A 84 -5.66 10.27 -9.30
CA GLU A 84 -5.84 11.57 -9.98
C GLU A 84 -4.80 12.62 -9.59
N LYS A 85 -4.27 12.57 -8.36
CA LYS A 85 -3.30 13.57 -7.88
C LYS A 85 -1.86 13.11 -7.99
N LEU A 86 -1.61 11.82 -7.76
CA LEU A 86 -0.25 11.28 -7.72
C LEU A 86 0.13 10.46 -8.96
N GLY A 87 -0.85 9.93 -9.70
CA GLY A 87 -0.64 9.22 -10.96
C GLY A 87 -0.33 7.73 -10.81
N TYR A 88 -0.68 7.09 -9.69
CA TYR A 88 -0.44 5.66 -9.47
C TYR A 88 -1.50 4.78 -10.16
N LYS A 89 -1.08 3.60 -10.63
CA LYS A 89 -1.95 2.50 -11.06
C LYS A 89 -2.50 1.81 -9.82
N VAL A 90 -3.73 2.14 -9.43
CA VAL A 90 -4.35 1.61 -8.21
C VAL A 90 -5.45 0.63 -8.54
N TRP A 91 -5.49 -0.49 -7.82
CA TRP A 91 -6.64 -1.39 -7.78
C TRP A 91 -7.47 -1.14 -6.52
N LEU A 92 -8.80 -1.07 -6.68
CA LEU A 92 -9.79 -0.97 -5.61
C LEU A 92 -11.02 -1.79 -6.02
N ASP A 93 -11.49 -2.70 -5.16
CA ASP A 93 -12.77 -3.39 -5.37
C ASP A 93 -13.94 -2.41 -5.22
N GLN A 94 -14.61 -2.05 -6.31
CA GLN A 94 -15.73 -1.10 -6.32
C GLN A 94 -17.11 -1.77 -6.49
N GLU A 95 -17.18 -3.04 -6.88
CA GLU A 95 -18.43 -3.71 -7.33
C GLU A 95 -18.87 -4.86 -6.43
N GLN A 96 -18.37 -4.88 -5.20
CA GLN A 96 -18.67 -5.87 -4.17
C GLN A 96 -18.35 -7.28 -4.62
N MET A 97 -17.37 -7.42 -5.52
CA MET A 97 -16.77 -8.66 -5.97
C MET A 97 -17.74 -9.87 -6.06
N HIS A 98 -19.00 -9.65 -6.48
CA HIS A 98 -20.07 -10.65 -6.40
C HIS A 98 -19.77 -11.75 -7.41
N GLY A 99 -19.38 -12.94 -6.93
CA GLY A 99 -18.97 -14.05 -7.79
C GLY A 99 -17.50 -14.04 -8.23
N SER A 100 -16.67 -13.18 -7.65
CA SER A 100 -15.21 -13.28 -7.85
C SER A 100 -14.66 -14.53 -7.18
N THR A 101 -13.87 -15.30 -7.91
CA THR A 101 -13.26 -16.52 -7.39
C THR A 101 -12.08 -16.16 -6.48
N ILE A 102 -11.71 -17.07 -5.57
CA ILE A 102 -10.47 -16.99 -4.77
C ILE A 102 -9.26 -16.67 -5.67
N GLN A 103 -9.25 -17.18 -6.90
CA GLN A 103 -8.20 -16.90 -7.88
C GLN A 103 -8.14 -15.43 -8.30
N ALA A 104 -9.28 -14.77 -8.50
CA ALA A 104 -9.30 -13.35 -8.88
C ALA A 104 -8.71 -12.47 -7.77
N MET A 105 -9.04 -12.76 -6.51
CA MET A 105 -8.46 -12.07 -5.35
C MET A 105 -6.94 -12.31 -5.26
N ALA A 106 -6.50 -13.56 -5.44
CA ALA A 106 -5.09 -13.90 -5.43
C ALA A 106 -4.31 -13.15 -6.52
N ASN A 107 -4.82 -13.12 -7.75
CA ASN A 107 -4.17 -12.43 -8.87
C ASN A 107 -3.97 -10.95 -8.57
N VAL A 108 -4.94 -10.26 -7.98
CA VAL A 108 -4.81 -8.84 -7.65
C VAL A 108 -3.70 -8.59 -6.63
N VAL A 109 -3.60 -9.45 -5.60
CA VAL A 109 -2.53 -9.36 -4.61
C VAL A 109 -1.17 -9.62 -5.28
N GLU A 110 -1.08 -10.60 -6.18
CA GLU A 110 0.16 -10.91 -6.90
C GLU A 110 0.56 -9.82 -7.89
N ASP A 111 -0.40 -9.20 -8.57
CA ASP A 111 -0.22 -8.15 -9.57
C ASP A 111 0.11 -6.77 -8.98
N ALA A 112 -0.04 -6.59 -7.66
CA ALA A 112 0.25 -5.34 -6.95
C ALA A 112 1.65 -5.35 -6.32
N GLU A 113 2.37 -4.21 -6.38
CA GLU A 113 3.62 -4.03 -5.63
C GLU A 113 3.36 -3.79 -4.14
N ILE A 114 2.40 -2.91 -3.82
CA ILE A 114 2.06 -2.47 -2.47
C ILE A 114 0.63 -2.87 -2.13
N ILE A 115 0.43 -3.39 -0.92
CA ILE A 115 -0.90 -3.65 -0.36
C ILE A 115 -1.18 -2.59 0.70
N LEU A 116 -2.07 -1.65 0.39
CA LEU A 116 -2.57 -0.65 1.32
C LEU A 116 -3.69 -1.27 2.15
N MET A 117 -3.40 -1.55 3.43
CA MET A 117 -4.30 -2.24 4.34
C MET A 117 -5.08 -1.24 5.18
N CYS A 118 -6.32 -0.96 4.79
CA CYS A 118 -7.21 0.00 5.45
C CYS A 118 -7.91 -0.64 6.66
N MET A 119 -7.25 -0.59 7.81
CA MET A 119 -7.62 -1.27 9.04
C MET A 119 -8.73 -0.55 9.81
N SER A 120 -9.70 -1.35 10.25
CA SER A 120 -10.83 -0.96 11.10
C SER A 120 -11.40 -2.21 11.80
N GLU A 121 -12.36 -2.03 12.70
CA GLU A 121 -13.04 -3.17 13.33
C GLU A 121 -13.83 -4.00 12.29
N THR A 122 -14.36 -3.36 11.26
CA THR A 122 -15.09 -4.00 10.15
C THR A 122 -14.14 -4.68 9.18
N TYR A 123 -12.93 -4.15 8.98
CA TYR A 123 -11.86 -4.83 8.25
C TYR A 123 -11.48 -6.14 8.94
N LYS A 124 -11.23 -6.10 10.25
CA LYS A 124 -10.86 -7.29 11.05
C LYS A 124 -11.92 -8.40 11.01
N ARG A 125 -13.21 -8.04 10.84
CA ARG A 125 -14.32 -9.00 10.78
C ARG A 125 -14.64 -9.52 9.38
N SER A 126 -14.05 -8.93 8.35
CA SER A 126 -14.30 -9.31 6.96
C SER A 126 -13.43 -10.49 6.55
N ALA A 127 -14.06 -11.62 6.20
CA ALA A 127 -13.35 -12.82 5.75
C ALA A 127 -12.51 -12.53 4.49
N ASN A 128 -13.04 -11.74 3.55
CA ASN A 128 -12.30 -11.38 2.32
C ASN A 128 -11.06 -10.56 2.65
N CYS A 129 -11.19 -9.56 3.53
CA CYS A 129 -10.06 -8.74 3.97
C CYS A 129 -9.01 -9.59 4.71
N GLN A 130 -9.45 -10.54 5.53
CA GLN A 130 -8.55 -11.48 6.20
C GLN A 130 -7.79 -12.34 5.18
N PHE A 131 -8.47 -12.93 4.20
CA PHE A 131 -7.82 -13.74 3.17
C PHE A 131 -6.81 -12.93 2.33
N GLU A 132 -7.16 -11.72 1.93
CA GLU A 132 -6.24 -10.82 1.23
C GLU A 132 -5.01 -10.48 2.09
N ALA A 133 -5.22 -10.15 3.36
CA ALA A 133 -4.16 -9.81 4.29
C ALA A 133 -3.21 -10.99 4.55
N GLU A 134 -3.76 -12.18 4.83
CA GLU A 134 -2.98 -13.41 5.04
C GLU A 134 -2.21 -13.80 3.79
N TYR A 135 -2.85 -13.71 2.63
CA TYR A 135 -2.20 -14.05 1.37
C TYR A 135 -1.09 -13.05 1.03
N ALA A 136 -1.34 -11.75 1.16
CA ALA A 136 -0.32 -10.71 1.00
C ALA A 136 0.88 -10.92 1.93
N PHE A 137 0.63 -11.26 3.20
CA PHE A 137 1.66 -11.57 4.18
C PHE A 137 2.49 -12.79 3.77
N ASN A 138 1.83 -13.88 3.36
CA ASN A 138 2.49 -15.12 2.91
C ASN A 138 3.32 -14.91 1.63
N ARG A 139 2.86 -14.06 0.73
CA ARG A 139 3.59 -13.67 -0.49
C ARG A 139 4.67 -12.62 -0.23
N LYS A 140 4.87 -12.19 1.03
CA LYS A 140 5.85 -11.17 1.44
C LYS A 140 5.68 -9.86 0.68
N LYS A 141 4.42 -9.49 0.41
CA LYS A 141 4.10 -8.21 -0.23
C LYS A 141 4.44 -7.04 0.68
N HIS A 142 4.67 -5.87 0.07
CA HIS A 142 4.90 -4.66 0.86
C HIS A 142 3.57 -4.15 1.42
N ILE A 143 3.29 -4.47 2.69
CA ILE A 143 2.05 -4.09 3.37
C ILE A 143 2.23 -2.73 4.05
N VAL A 144 1.36 -1.77 3.71
CA VAL A 144 1.29 -0.46 4.36
C VAL A 144 -0.01 -0.36 5.15
N PRO A 145 0.04 -0.45 6.49
CA PRO A 145 -1.16 -0.35 7.33
C PRO A 145 -1.63 1.09 7.49
N ILE A 146 -2.92 1.33 7.26
CA ILE A 146 -3.61 2.60 7.52
C ILE A 146 -4.75 2.37 8.51
N LYS A 147 -4.79 3.15 9.59
CA LYS A 147 -5.94 3.15 10.50
C LYS A 147 -7.05 4.03 9.92
N MET A 148 -8.23 3.46 9.72
CA MET A 148 -9.41 4.20 9.25
C MET A 148 -10.09 5.00 10.37
N LYS A 149 -9.75 4.69 11.63
CA LYS A 149 -10.20 5.41 12.82
C LYS A 149 -9.01 5.72 13.74
N LYS A 150 -9.03 6.89 14.36
CA LYS A 150 -7.92 7.41 15.18
C LYS A 150 -7.47 6.45 16.27
N ASP A 151 -8.43 5.86 16.99
CA ASP A 151 -8.17 5.06 18.18
C ASP A 151 -8.19 3.55 17.90
N TYR A 152 -8.20 3.15 16.62
CA TYR A 152 -8.16 1.73 16.27
C TYR A 152 -6.80 1.13 16.64
N VAL A 153 -6.84 -0.04 17.28
CA VAL A 153 -5.67 -0.85 17.59
C VAL A 153 -5.91 -2.24 17.03
N ALA A 154 -5.02 -2.69 16.16
CA ALA A 154 -5.07 -4.03 15.61
C ALA A 154 -4.67 -5.04 16.68
N ASP A 155 -5.38 -6.17 16.70
CA ASP A 155 -5.20 -7.26 17.65
C ASP A 155 -5.52 -8.60 16.97
N GLY A 156 -5.21 -9.71 17.64
CA GLY A 156 -5.41 -11.06 17.09
C GLY A 156 -4.62 -11.28 15.79
N TRP A 157 -5.27 -11.87 14.78
CA TRP A 157 -4.63 -12.18 13.49
C TRP A 157 -4.05 -10.95 12.79
N LEU A 158 -4.74 -9.80 12.90
CA LEU A 158 -4.29 -8.57 12.27
C LEU A 158 -3.08 -7.99 13.01
N GLY A 159 -3.09 -8.02 14.35
CA GLY A 159 -1.93 -7.63 15.16
C GLY A 159 -0.70 -8.50 14.85
N PHE A 160 -0.90 -9.80 14.65
CA PHE A 160 0.18 -10.73 14.30
C PHE A 160 0.82 -10.39 12.94
N ILE A 161 0.02 -10.08 11.91
CA ILE A 161 0.53 -9.65 10.58
C ILE A 161 1.36 -8.37 10.69
N LEU A 162 0.97 -7.45 11.58
CA LEU A 162 1.59 -6.14 11.73
C LEU A 162 2.78 -6.11 12.70
N GLY A 163 2.97 -7.17 13.50
CA GLY A 163 4.01 -7.24 14.51
C GLY A 163 3.81 -6.25 15.67
N THR A 164 2.55 -5.95 16.01
CA THR A 164 2.14 -5.02 17.08
C THR A 164 1.67 -5.73 18.34
#